data_AF-A0A7J9MAT1-F1
#
_entry.id   AF-A0A7J9MAT1-F1
#
_cell.length_a   1.000
_cell.length_b   1.000
_cell.length_c   1.000
_cell.angle_alpha   90.00
_cell.angle_beta   90.00
_cell.angle_gamma   90.00
#
_symmetry.space_group_name_H-M   'P 1'
#
loop_
_entity.id
_entity.type
_entity.pdbx_description
1 polymer ?
#
loop_
_entity_poly.entity_id
_entity_poly.type
_entity_poly.pdbx_seq_one_letter_code
_entity_poly.pdbx_strand_id
1 'polypeptide(L)'
;MLEKEGVDVIQTEGGKCSTPSKSGVLGLIEKATPTLAAAYSISRAVKVPVMCSSGLSAVTAPMAITAGAAGVGVGSAVNRLNDVIAMVAEVRSIAESLKMAAADQQITHTDRSFMM
;
A
#
# COMPACT_ATOMS: atom_id res chain seq x y z
N MET A 1 21.78 -4.37 9.39
CA MET A 1 20.84 -3.73 8.43
C MET A 1 20.18 -4.86 7.68
N LEU A 2 18.85 -4.93 7.59
CA LEU A 2 18.12 -6.09 7.06
C LEU A 2 18.61 -6.54 5.67
N GLU A 3 19.06 -5.61 4.82
CA GLU A 3 19.66 -5.94 3.52
C GLU A 3 20.89 -6.86 3.61
N LYS A 4 21.67 -6.76 4.69
CA LYS A 4 22.84 -7.62 4.93
C LYS A 4 22.46 -9.04 5.37
N GLU A 5 21.24 -9.20 5.90
CA GLU A 5 20.68 -10.49 6.26
C GLU A 5 20.04 -11.21 5.05
N GLY A 6 20.06 -10.59 3.87
CA GLY A 6 19.57 -11.20 2.63
C GLY A 6 18.05 -11.31 2.55
N VAL A 7 17.29 -10.40 3.18
CA VAL A 7 15.83 -10.41 3.13
C VAL A 7 15.29 -10.07 1.73
N ASP A 8 14.27 -10.78 1.29
CA ASP A 8 13.63 -10.56 -0.02
C ASP A 8 12.68 -9.35 -0.04
N VAL A 9 12.09 -9.01 1.12
CA VAL A 9 11.12 -7.93 1.27
C VAL A 9 11.22 -7.27 2.63
N ILE A 10 11.03 -5.96 2.68
CA ILE A 10 10.90 -5.19 3.92
C ILE A 10 9.46 -4.73 4.07
N GLN A 11 8.74 -5.23 5.08
CA GLN A 11 7.41 -4.74 5.41
C GLN A 11 7.50 -3.52 6.34
N THR A 12 6.88 -2.40 5.95
CA THR A 12 6.70 -1.23 6.81
C THR A 12 5.38 -1.32 7.56
N GLU A 13 5.40 -0.84 8.80
CA GLU A 13 4.19 -0.68 9.59
C GLU A 13 4.05 0.81 9.94
N GLY A 14 2.80 1.30 9.91
CA GLY A 14 2.47 2.58 10.53
C GLY A 14 2.41 2.43 12.05
N GLY A 15 2.68 3.51 12.79
CA GLY A 15 2.54 3.52 14.24
C GLY A 15 1.15 3.03 14.67
N LYS A 16 1.08 2.26 15.78
CA LYS A 16 -0.15 1.62 16.31
C LYS A 16 -1.31 2.59 16.61
N CYS A 17 -1.04 3.90 16.67
CA CYS A 17 -2.02 4.96 16.96
C CYS A 17 -2.36 5.79 15.72
N SER A 18 -2.94 5.18 14.68
CA SER A 18 -3.76 5.94 13.74
C SER A 18 -5.23 5.75 14.13
N THR A 19 -5.68 6.59 15.06
CA THR A 19 -7.11 6.77 15.37
C THR A 19 -7.63 7.84 14.42
N PRO A 20 -8.21 7.48 13.26
CA PRO A 20 -8.72 8.47 12.32
C PRO A 20 -9.76 9.33 13.02
N SER A 21 -9.62 10.65 12.86
CA SER A 21 -10.51 11.64 13.45
C SER A 21 -11.75 11.88 12.59
N LYS A 22 -11.67 11.49 11.31
CA LYS A 22 -12.70 11.63 10.29
C LYS A 22 -13.22 10.27 9.85
N SER A 23 -14.45 10.24 9.36
CA SER A 23 -15.05 9.07 8.72
C SER A 23 -14.80 9.05 7.22
N GLY A 24 -15.21 7.97 6.55
CA GLY A 24 -15.14 7.85 5.09
C GLY A 24 -13.70 7.84 4.55
N VAL A 25 -13.54 8.31 3.30
CA VAL A 25 -12.25 8.30 2.58
C VAL A 25 -11.18 9.07 3.32
N LEU A 26 -11.50 10.24 3.90
CA LEU A 26 -10.53 11.03 4.66
C LEU A 26 -10.00 10.26 5.86
N GLY A 27 -10.88 9.56 6.60
CA GLY A 27 -10.48 8.68 7.69
C GLY A 27 -9.59 7.52 7.25
N LEU A 28 -9.87 6.93 6.08
CA LEU A 28 -9.02 5.88 5.51
C LEU A 28 -7.61 6.39 5.19
N ILE A 29 -7.52 7.60 4.61
CA ILE A 29 -6.24 8.25 4.31
C ILE A 29 -5.49 8.58 5.61
N GLU A 30 -6.15 9.23 6.57
CA GLU A 30 -5.58 9.54 7.90
C GLU A 30 -5.00 8.28 8.58
N LYS A 31 -5.74 7.16 8.48
CA LYS A 31 -5.31 5.88 9.05
C LYS A 31 -4.04 5.34 8.40
N ALA A 32 -3.91 5.50 7.08
CA ALA A 32 -2.78 5.01 6.29
C ALA A 32 -1.57 5.96 6.28
N THR A 33 -1.73 7.25 6.60
CA THR A 33 -0.68 8.27 6.52
C THR A 33 0.67 7.84 7.11
N PRO A 34 0.74 7.27 8.33
CA PRO A 34 2.04 6.92 8.92
C PRO A 34 2.79 5.85 8.11
N THR A 35 2.07 4.85 7.57
CA THR A 35 2.71 3.80 6.78
C THR A 35 3.07 4.27 5.37
N LEU A 36 2.25 5.15 4.78
CA LEU A 36 2.58 5.76 3.48
C LEU A 36 3.86 6.60 3.57
N ALA A 37 4.04 7.37 4.64
CA ALA A 37 5.26 8.13 4.89
C ALA A 37 6.48 7.21 5.09
N ALA A 38 6.30 6.09 5.81
CA ALA A 38 7.36 5.09 6.01
C ALA A 38 7.75 4.41 4.69
N ALA A 39 6.77 3.96 3.91
CA ALA A 39 6.99 3.36 2.59
C ALA A 39 7.70 4.34 1.65
N TYR A 40 7.30 5.61 1.63
CA TYR A 40 7.96 6.66 0.85
C TYR A 40 9.43 6.83 1.22
N SER A 41 9.72 6.87 2.52
CA SER A 41 11.07 7.11 3.04
C SER A 41 11.98 5.90 2.83
N ILE A 42 11.49 4.70 3.14
CA ILE A 42 12.28 3.46 3.11
C ILE A 42 12.52 3.02 1.66
N SER A 43 11.52 3.06 0.78
CA SER A 43 11.67 2.64 -0.63
C SER A 43 12.74 3.40 -1.40
N ARG A 44 13.08 4.62 -0.96
CA ARG A 44 14.16 5.45 -1.55
C ARG A 44 15.51 5.24 -0.88
N ALA A 45 15.54 4.63 0.30
CA ALA A 45 16.74 4.45 1.11
C ALA A 45 17.36 3.06 0.94
N VAL A 46 16.61 2.08 0.44
CA VAL A 46 17.04 0.67 0.32
C VAL A 46 16.81 0.14 -1.10
N LYS A 47 17.54 -0.91 -1.49
CA LYS A 47 17.33 -1.58 -2.78
C LYS A 47 16.34 -2.74 -2.69
N VAL A 48 16.15 -3.28 -1.49
CA VAL A 48 15.21 -4.37 -1.25
C VAL A 48 13.76 -3.87 -1.43
N PRO A 49 12.89 -4.62 -2.12
CA PRO A 49 11.48 -4.29 -2.26
C PRO A 49 10.79 -4.00 -0.93
N VAL A 50 10.04 -2.91 -0.87
CA VAL A 50 9.31 -2.48 0.33
C VAL A 50 7.83 -2.81 0.20
N MET A 51 7.25 -3.50 1.17
CA MET A 51 5.82 -3.74 1.29
C MET A 51 5.22 -2.76 2.30
N CYS A 52 4.20 -2.02 1.91
CA CYS A 52 3.48 -1.11 2.81
C CYS A 52 2.36 -1.85 3.53
N SER A 53 2.27 -1.79 4.86
CA SER A 53 1.23 -2.47 5.65
C SER A 53 0.64 -1.53 6.71
N SER A 54 -0.45 -1.95 7.36
CA SER A 54 -1.20 -1.22 8.40
C SER A 54 -2.15 -0.14 7.88
N GLY A 55 -3.45 -0.31 8.17
CA GLY A 55 -4.48 0.69 7.86
C GLY A 55 -4.82 0.85 6.38
N LEU A 56 -4.34 -0.04 5.51
CA LEU A 56 -4.64 -0.01 4.07
C LEU A 56 -6.07 -0.47 3.77
N SER A 57 -6.61 0.08 2.69
CA SER A 57 -7.94 -0.15 2.14
C SER A 57 -7.87 -0.09 0.62
N ALA A 58 -8.98 -0.38 -0.07
CA ALA A 58 -9.03 -0.24 -1.53
C ALA A 58 -8.65 1.18 -2.01
N VAL A 59 -8.91 2.21 -1.21
CA VAL A 59 -8.58 3.61 -1.53
C VAL A 59 -7.08 3.91 -1.38
N THR A 60 -6.46 3.38 -0.33
CA THR A 60 -5.08 3.74 0.05
C THR A 60 -4.04 2.76 -0.44
N ALA A 61 -4.43 1.56 -0.87
CA ALA A 61 -3.52 0.58 -1.47
C ALA A 61 -2.82 1.12 -2.74
N PRO A 62 -3.52 1.76 -3.69
CA PRO A 62 -2.87 2.45 -4.82
C PRO A 62 -1.89 3.53 -4.39
N MET A 63 -2.23 4.30 -3.34
CA MET A 63 -1.36 5.37 -2.83
C MET A 63 -0.05 4.80 -2.28
N ALA A 64 -0.07 3.60 -1.69
CA ALA A 64 1.14 2.93 -1.22
C ALA A 64 2.06 2.55 -2.38
N ILE A 65 1.51 2.05 -3.49
CA ILE A 65 2.29 1.76 -4.70
C ILE A 65 2.91 3.07 -5.23
N THR A 66 2.13 4.15 -5.34
CA THR A 66 2.63 5.47 -5.76
C THR A 66 3.70 6.03 -4.81
N ALA A 67 3.61 5.74 -3.51
CA ALA A 67 4.63 6.14 -2.54
C ALA A 67 5.98 5.44 -2.76
N GLY A 68 6.01 4.31 -3.47
CA GLY A 68 7.20 3.54 -3.79
C GLY A 68 7.19 2.12 -3.20
N ALA A 69 6.06 1.65 -2.68
CA ALA A 69 5.94 0.26 -2.26
C ALA A 69 5.87 -0.68 -3.47
N ALA A 70 6.56 -1.81 -3.40
CA ALA A 70 6.47 -2.90 -4.36
C ALA A 70 5.23 -3.79 -4.12
N GLY A 71 4.59 -3.66 -2.97
CA GLY A 71 3.38 -4.39 -2.62
C GLY A 71 2.70 -3.84 -1.38
N VAL A 72 1.53 -4.40 -1.05
CA VAL A 72 0.72 -3.99 0.11
C VAL A 72 0.35 -5.18 0.99
N GLY A 73 0.46 -5.00 2.30
CA GLY A 73 0.01 -5.95 3.31
C GLY A 73 -1.36 -5.56 3.86
N VAL A 74 -2.34 -6.46 3.75
CA VAL A 74 -3.72 -6.22 4.23
C VAL A 74 -4.16 -7.35 5.14
N GLY A 75 -4.44 -7.01 6.40
CA GLY A 75 -4.98 -7.96 7.39
C GLY A 75 -6.30 -7.46 7.99
N SER A 76 -6.25 -6.35 8.72
CA SER A 76 -7.39 -5.85 9.51
C SER A 76 -8.62 -5.42 8.71
N ALA A 77 -8.44 -5.08 7.42
CA ALA A 77 -9.57 -4.73 6.55
C ALA A 77 -10.40 -5.98 6.18
N VAL A 78 -9.76 -7.15 6.17
CA VAL A 78 -10.38 -8.42 5.77
C VAL A 78 -10.78 -9.24 7.00
N ASN A 79 -9.84 -9.51 7.92
CA ASN A 79 -10.06 -10.44 9.03
C ASN A 79 -10.99 -9.95 10.15
N ARG A 80 -11.45 -8.70 10.08
CA ARG A 80 -12.43 -8.12 11.02
C ARG A 80 -13.85 -8.09 10.48
N LEU A 81 -14.07 -8.58 9.26
CA LEU A 81 -15.39 -8.75 8.69
C LEU A 81 -16.03 -10.03 9.27
N ASN A 82 -17.36 -10.03 9.37
CA ASN A 82 -18.10 -11.11 10.04
C ASN A 82 -18.53 -12.24 9.09
N ASP A 83 -18.20 -12.14 7.80
CA ASP A 83 -18.70 -13.04 6.77
C ASP A 83 -17.65 -13.30 5.68
N VAL A 84 -17.57 -14.54 5.20
CA VAL A 84 -16.58 -14.96 4.20
C VAL A 84 -16.84 -14.30 2.84
N ILE A 85 -18.10 -14.07 2.47
CA ILE A 85 -18.40 -13.37 1.21
C ILE A 85 -17.95 -11.91 1.31
N ALA A 86 -18.17 -11.26 2.46
CA ALA A 86 -17.64 -9.92 2.71
C ALA A 86 -16.10 -9.89 2.65
N MET A 87 -15.42 -10.89 3.23
CA MET A 87 -13.96 -11.01 3.15
C MET A 87 -13.45 -11.15 1.71
N VAL A 88 -14.07 -12.03 0.92
CA VAL A 88 -13.71 -12.23 -0.49
C VAL A 88 -14.00 -10.98 -1.31
N ALA A 89 -15.12 -10.30 -1.05
CA ALA A 89 -15.47 -9.04 -1.70
C ALA A 89 -14.43 -7.95 -1.41
N GLU A 90 -13.99 -7.82 -0.15
CA GLU A 90 -12.97 -6.84 0.23
C GLU A 90 -11.60 -7.14 -0.41
N VAL A 91 -11.18 -8.42 -0.41
CA VAL A 91 -9.94 -8.82 -1.10
C VAL A 91 -10.01 -8.49 -2.60
N ARG A 92 -11.14 -8.76 -3.26
CA ARG A 92 -11.34 -8.41 -4.67
C ARG A 92 -11.33 -6.91 -4.90
N SER A 93 -12.01 -6.14 -4.04
CA SER A 93 -12.06 -4.67 -4.10
C SER A 93 -10.66 -4.06 -4.07
N ILE A 94 -9.81 -4.55 -3.15
CA ILE A 94 -8.42 -4.10 -3.04
C ILE A 94 -7.58 -4.56 -4.24
N ALA A 95 -7.75 -5.80 -4.70
CA ALA A 95 -7.00 -6.31 -5.85
C ALA A 95 -7.33 -5.52 -7.12
N GLU A 96 -8.60 -5.17 -7.35
CA GLU A 96 -9.00 -4.35 -8.49
C GLU A 96 -8.46 -2.92 -8.41
N SER A 97 -8.43 -2.31 -7.22
CA SER A 97 -7.88 -0.96 -7.08
C SER A 97 -6.38 -0.89 -7.43
N LEU A 98 -5.63 -1.97 -7.14
CA LEU A 98 -4.22 -2.08 -7.52
C LEU A 98 -4.01 -2.27 -9.03
N LYS A 99 -4.92 -2.98 -9.73
CA LYS A 99 -4.83 -3.13 -11.19
C LYS A 99 -4.94 -1.79 -11.91
N MET A 100 -5.82 -0.91 -11.43
CA MET A 100 -5.97 0.44 -11.98
C MET A 100 -4.67 1.25 -11.84
N ALA A 101 -3.98 1.12 -10.70
CA ALA A 101 -2.70 1.80 -10.47
C ALA A 101 -1.56 1.25 -11.36
N ALA A 102 -1.52 -0.06 -11.58
CA ALA A 102 -0.53 -0.70 -12.45
C ALA A 102 -0.69 -0.28 -13.93
N ALA A 103 -1.94 -0.13 -14.40
CA ALA A 103 -2.22 0.38 -15.74
C ALA A 103 -1.73 1.83 -15.93
N ASP A 104 -1.85 2.66 -14.89
CA ASP A 104 -1.40 4.06 -14.91
C ASP A 104 0.14 4.19 -14.96
N GLN A 105 0.87 3.29 -14.29
CA GLN A 105 2.33 3.23 -14.40
C GLN A 105 2.83 2.80 -15.79
N GLN A 106 2.09 1.96 -16.51
CA GLN A 106 2.45 1.60 -17.89
C GLN A 106 2.32 2.80 -18.84
N ILE A 107 1.31 3.65 -18.66
CA ILE A 107 1.11 4.85 -19.49
C ILE A 107 2.29 5.83 -19.28
N THR A 108 2.64 6.11 -18.02
CA THR A 108 3.73 7.06 -17.70
C THR A 108 5.13 6.55 -18.10
N HIS A 109 5.36 5.23 -18.09
CA HIS A 109 6.62 4.65 -18.54
C HIS A 109 6.74 4.61 -20.08
N THR A 110 5.62 4.51 -20.79
CA THR A 110 5.58 4.56 -22.26
C THR A 110 5.86 5.98 -22.76
N ASP A 111 5.32 7.01 -22.10
CA ASP A 111 5.58 8.42 -22.43
C ASP A 111 7.06 8.82 -22.23
N ARG A 112 7.68 8.33 -21.16
CA ARG A 112 9.11 8.58 -20.89
C ARG A 112 10.04 7.89 -21.89
N SER A 113 9.65 6.74 -22.43
CA SER A 113 10.41 6.05 -23.48
C SER A 113 10.26 6.71 -24.86
N PHE A 114 9.25 7.57 -25.05
CA PHE A 114 9.02 8.31 -26.29
C PHE A 114 9.70 9.69 -26.30
N MET A 115 10.07 10.22 -25.13
CA MET A 115 10.79 11.50 -24.95
C MET A 115 12.33 11.34 -24.81
N MET A 116 12.88 10.15 -25.00
CA MET A 116 14.32 9.86 -25.12
C MET A 116 14.65 9.37 -26.53
#